data_AF-A0A1B8QH56-F1
#
_entry.id   AF-A0A1B8QH56-F1
#
_cell.length_a   1.000
_cell.length_b   1.000
_cell.length_c   1.000
_cell.angle_alpha   90.00
_cell.angle_beta   90.00
_cell.angle_gamma   90.00
#
_symmetry.space_group_name_H-M   'P 1'
#
loop_
_entity.id
_entity.type
_entity.pdbx_description
1 polymer ?
#
loop_
_entity_poly.entity_id
_entity_poly.type
_entity_poly.pdbx_seq_one_letter_code
_entity_poly.pdbx_strand_id
1 'polypeptide(L)'
;MAGDIQVNLRIPPDLKQKLQEQAQFHGRSLNLEMNYRLVNSFSTPNDSYADIMQKLDEIVARHHKTKRLGAVQERLNTALFELSKVPMVRQLSPARIAYDLGYERADEVIRWFDGDLEPTFMQLKQLADYLGCDAEWLMFDEKQPYPIKNQDMSRFDTVQSIVEFCFEPEAGFDAVQKVFFIRNDSAAGDVLIIKQFSHKHAQVYTTNIHLSNVVGATGARIQALFVLALKDICKHGEYKHQAMSYLFDAAVCEQLKQGMEHPLKLTARATFTPWMDDIWDRHMFDKQDADYYWRGYRDVCFRVQAYINEDPKLRDMHL
;
A
#
# COMPACT_ATOMS: atom_id res chain seq x y z
N MET A 1 3.56 55.59 -58.58
CA MET A 1 3.46 54.48 -59.55
C MET A 1 4.82 53.81 -59.62
N ALA A 2 5.05 52.75 -58.85
CA ALA A 2 6.25 51.93 -58.97
C ALA A 2 5.98 50.91 -60.08
N GLY A 3 6.74 50.94 -61.16
CA GLY A 3 6.55 50.02 -62.28
C GLY A 3 6.85 48.57 -61.87
N ASP A 4 6.13 47.61 -62.46
CA ASP A 4 6.41 46.18 -62.30
C ASP A 4 7.86 45.89 -62.71
N ILE A 5 8.70 45.57 -61.73
CA ILE A 5 10.07 45.15 -61.98
C ILE A 5 10.02 43.69 -62.46
N GLN A 6 10.25 43.47 -63.76
CA GLN A 6 10.40 42.12 -64.30
C GLN A 6 11.74 41.52 -63.88
N VAL A 7 11.70 40.54 -62.98
CA VAL A 7 12.87 39.75 -62.58
C VAL A 7 12.87 38.43 -63.36
N ASN A 8 13.90 38.20 -64.18
CA ASN A 8 14.09 36.94 -64.89
C ASN A 8 14.72 35.89 -63.97
N LEU A 9 13.89 35.11 -63.28
CA LEU A 9 14.34 34.02 -62.42
C LEU A 9 14.65 32.77 -63.26
N ARG A 10 15.89 32.25 -63.17
CA ARG A 10 16.21 30.92 -63.74
C ARG A 10 15.76 29.83 -62.77
N ILE A 11 14.73 29.10 -63.16
CA ILE A 11 14.14 28.02 -62.36
C ILE A 11 14.62 26.66 -62.92
N PRO A 12 15.08 25.72 -62.06
CA PRO A 12 15.40 24.37 -62.49
C PRO A 12 14.24 23.68 -63.22
N PRO A 13 14.51 22.87 -64.24
CA PRO A 13 13.47 22.29 -65.11
C PRO A 13 12.43 21.48 -64.34
N ASP A 14 12.87 20.67 -63.36
CA ASP A 14 11.98 19.84 -62.54
C ASP A 14 11.02 20.68 -61.68
N LEU A 15 11.52 21.82 -61.17
CA LEU A 15 10.71 22.74 -60.37
C LEU A 15 9.72 23.50 -61.25
N LYS A 16 10.14 23.87 -62.46
CA LYS A 16 9.28 24.52 -63.45
C LYS A 16 8.13 23.61 -63.87
N GLN A 17 8.39 22.32 -64.07
CA GLN A 17 7.36 21.35 -64.40
C GLN A 17 6.32 21.22 -63.28
N LYS A 18 6.77 21.07 -62.03
CA LYS A 18 5.87 21.02 -60.87
C LYS A 18 5.02 22.30 -60.73
N LEU A 19 5.60 23.47 -60.97
CA LEU A 19 4.87 24.74 -60.93
C LEU A 19 3.82 24.83 -62.04
N GLN A 20 4.10 24.28 -63.23
CA GLN A 20 3.13 24.24 -64.33
C GLN A 20 1.96 23.31 -64.04
N GLU A 21 2.23 22.11 -63.51
CA GLU A 21 1.19 21.15 -63.12
C GLU A 21 0.26 21.75 -62.05
N GLN A 22 0.84 22.42 -61.04
CA GLN A 22 0.08 23.08 -59.99
C GLN A 22 -0.69 24.30 -60.49
N ALA A 23 -0.10 25.11 -61.39
CA ALA A 23 -0.79 26.25 -62.00
C ALA A 23 -2.00 25.80 -62.82
N GLN A 24 -1.88 24.70 -63.57
CA GLN A 24 -3.00 24.10 -64.29
C GLN A 24 -4.08 23.57 -63.35
N PHE A 25 -3.67 22.85 -62.29
CA PHE A 25 -4.61 22.33 -61.29
C PHE A 25 -5.43 23.43 -60.61
N HIS A 26 -4.81 24.58 -60.31
CA HIS A 26 -5.46 25.72 -59.66
C HIS A 26 -6.12 26.71 -60.64
N GLY A 27 -6.05 26.48 -61.96
CA GLY A 27 -6.59 27.39 -62.97
C GLY A 27 -5.92 28.76 -63.01
N ARG A 28 -4.64 28.85 -62.63
CA ARG A 28 -3.87 30.10 -62.52
C ARG A 28 -2.81 30.20 -63.61
N SER A 29 -2.39 31.42 -63.93
CA SER A 29 -1.20 31.61 -64.77
C SER A 29 0.07 31.22 -63.99
N LEU A 30 1.10 30.74 -64.69
CA LEU A 30 2.35 30.33 -64.06
C LEU A 30 2.98 31.46 -63.23
N ASN A 31 2.93 32.69 -63.72
CA ASN A 31 3.45 33.86 -62.99
C ASN A 31 2.66 34.13 -61.70
N LEU A 32 1.34 33.97 -61.73
CA LEU A 32 0.50 34.15 -60.55
C LEU A 32 0.78 33.08 -59.49
N GLU A 33 0.97 31.83 -59.92
CA GLU A 33 1.30 30.71 -59.02
C GLU A 33 2.70 30.84 -58.42
N MET A 34 3.68 31.32 -59.20
CA MET A 34 5.02 31.62 -58.69
C MET A 34 4.98 32.74 -57.64
N ASN A 35 4.30 33.85 -57.94
CA ASN A 35 4.16 34.97 -57.00
C ASN A 35 3.43 34.55 -55.72
N TYR A 36 2.34 33.78 -55.83
CA TYR A 36 1.60 33.26 -54.68
C TYR A 36 2.50 32.43 -53.76
N ARG A 37 3.30 31.52 -54.32
CA ARG A 37 4.22 30.68 -53.53
C ARG A 37 5.38 31.46 -52.93
N LEU A 38 5.93 32.44 -53.67
CA LEU A 38 6.96 33.34 -53.14
C LEU A 38 6.44 34.13 -51.95
N VAL A 39 5.26 34.77 -52.07
CA VAL A 39 4.63 35.51 -50.97
C VAL A 39 4.37 34.61 -49.77
N ASN A 40 3.86 33.40 -49.99
CA ASN A 40 3.66 32.43 -48.93
C ASN A 40 4.97 31.92 -48.32
N SER A 41 6.07 31.87 -49.08
CA SER A 41 7.38 31.45 -48.55
C SER A 41 8.01 32.48 -47.62
N PHE A 42 7.69 33.76 -47.82
CA PHE A 42 8.10 34.84 -46.90
C PHE A 42 7.13 35.02 -45.73
N SER A 43 5.92 34.49 -45.86
CA SER A 43 4.92 34.41 -44.79
C SER A 43 5.14 33.12 -44.00
N THR A 44 6.25 33.02 -43.27
CA THR A 44 6.55 31.84 -42.45
C THR A 44 5.42 31.56 -41.46
N PRO A 45 5.00 30.29 -41.28
CA PRO A 45 3.97 29.90 -40.32
C PRO A 45 4.57 29.71 -38.92
N ASN A 46 5.38 30.67 -38.42
CA ASN A 46 5.92 30.58 -37.05
C ASN A 46 4.79 30.58 -36.01
N ASP A 47 3.70 31.31 -36.27
CA ASP A 47 2.52 31.34 -35.39
C ASP A 47 1.73 30.02 -35.43
N SER A 48 1.74 29.30 -36.56
CA SER A 48 0.99 28.05 -36.69
C SER A 48 1.64 26.90 -35.93
N TYR A 49 2.97 26.79 -35.93
CA TYR A 49 3.65 25.74 -35.16
C TYR A 49 3.61 26.03 -33.66
N ALA A 50 3.70 27.29 -33.26
CA ALA A 50 3.55 27.69 -31.85
C ALA A 50 2.12 27.42 -31.32
N ASP A 51 1.07 27.76 -32.09
CA ASP A 51 -0.33 27.49 -31.72
C ASP A 51 -0.64 25.99 -31.70
N ILE A 52 -0.08 25.22 -32.64
CA ILE A 52 -0.19 23.74 -32.63
C ILE A 52 0.51 23.16 -31.39
N MET A 53 1.72 23.60 -31.07
CA MET A 53 2.45 23.12 -29.89
C MET A 53 1.76 23.53 -28.58
N GLN A 54 1.23 24.75 -28.48
CA GLN A 54 0.45 25.20 -27.33
C GLN A 54 -0.82 24.35 -27.15
N LYS A 55 -1.55 24.07 -28.24
CA LYS A 55 -2.72 23.17 -28.20
C LYS A 55 -2.32 21.74 -27.84
N LEU A 56 -1.16 21.26 -28.30
CA LEU A 56 -0.63 19.95 -27.95
C LEU A 56 -0.27 19.89 -26.46
N ASP A 57 0.42 20.91 -25.93
CA ASP A 57 0.75 21.03 -24.52
C ASP A 57 -0.51 21.12 -23.65
N GLU A 58 -1.54 21.84 -24.09
CA GLU A 58 -2.83 21.88 -23.40
C GLU A 58 -3.57 20.54 -23.45
N ILE A 59 -3.49 19.79 -24.56
CA ILE A 59 -4.08 18.45 -24.67
C ILE A 59 -3.30 17.48 -23.78
N VAL A 60 -1.98 17.51 -23.81
CA VAL A 60 -1.09 16.67 -23.00
C VAL A 60 -1.29 16.98 -21.52
N ALA A 61 -1.34 18.26 -21.12
CA ALA A 61 -1.62 18.68 -19.75
C ALA A 61 -3.02 18.25 -19.29
N ARG A 62 -4.05 18.41 -20.13
CA ARG A 62 -5.40 17.88 -19.85
C ARG A 62 -5.38 16.36 -19.69
N HIS A 63 -4.68 15.67 -20.57
CA HIS A 63 -4.57 14.21 -20.53
C HIS A 63 -3.83 13.71 -19.29
N HIS A 64 -2.75 14.39 -18.88
CA HIS A 64 -2.05 14.11 -17.62
C HIS A 64 -2.92 14.39 -16.40
N LYS A 65 -3.67 15.50 -16.40
CA LYS A 65 -4.61 15.83 -15.33
C LYS A 65 -5.70 14.77 -15.21
N THR A 66 -6.31 14.36 -16.32
CA THR A 66 -7.33 13.29 -16.34
C THR A 66 -6.76 11.95 -15.89
N LYS A 67 -5.53 11.61 -16.28
CA LYS A 67 -4.85 10.39 -15.79
C LYS A 67 -4.60 10.43 -14.29
N ARG A 68 -4.12 11.56 -13.76
CA ARG A 68 -3.86 11.73 -12.34
C ARG A 68 -5.16 11.67 -11.51
N LEU A 69 -6.20 12.35 -11.97
CA LEU A 69 -7.54 12.30 -11.38
C LEU A 69 -8.05 10.86 -11.31
N GLY A 70 -8.02 10.12 -12.42
CA GLY A 70 -8.44 8.72 -12.46
C GLY A 70 -7.61 7.82 -11.54
N ALA A 71 -6.28 8.00 -11.47
CA ALA A 71 -5.42 7.20 -10.60
C ALA A 71 -5.69 7.46 -9.10
N VAL A 72 -5.86 8.73 -8.70
CA VAL A 72 -6.21 9.08 -7.31
C VAL A 72 -7.60 8.54 -6.95
N GLN A 73 -8.56 8.66 -7.87
CA GLN A 73 -9.90 8.11 -7.72
C GLN A 73 -9.88 6.59 -7.51
N GLU A 74 -9.12 5.86 -8.32
CA GLU A 74 -9.01 4.40 -8.21
C GLU A 74 -8.40 3.98 -6.87
N ARG A 75 -7.36 4.66 -6.41
CA ARG A 75 -6.75 4.42 -5.08
C ARG A 75 -7.72 4.72 -3.93
N LEU A 76 -8.45 5.84 -4.00
CA LEU A 76 -9.46 6.19 -3.00
C LEU A 76 -10.56 5.12 -2.92
N ASN A 77 -11.08 4.68 -4.07
CA ASN A 77 -12.09 3.63 -4.11
C ASN A 77 -11.56 2.28 -3.64
N THR A 78 -10.29 1.97 -3.92
CA THR A 78 -9.63 0.75 -3.42
C THR A 78 -9.53 0.78 -1.89
N ALA A 79 -9.02 1.86 -1.31
CA ALA A 79 -8.92 2.00 0.14
C ALA A 79 -10.31 1.98 0.83
N LEU A 80 -11.30 2.64 0.22
CA LEU A 80 -12.69 2.58 0.68
C LEU A 80 -13.25 1.16 0.65
N PHE A 81 -13.02 0.43 -0.45
CA PHE A 81 -13.47 -0.94 -0.60
C PHE A 81 -12.83 -1.84 0.45
N GLU A 82 -11.51 -1.76 0.63
CA GLU A 82 -10.77 -2.53 1.64
C GLU A 82 -11.32 -2.30 3.05
N LEU A 83 -11.53 -1.03 3.42
CA LEU A 83 -12.05 -0.67 4.73
C LEU A 83 -13.53 -1.09 4.91
N SER A 84 -14.34 -1.05 3.84
CA SER A 84 -15.73 -1.53 3.87
C SER A 84 -15.87 -3.02 4.16
N LYS A 85 -14.81 -3.81 3.95
CA LYS A 85 -14.77 -5.24 4.26
C LYS A 85 -14.35 -5.53 5.70
N VAL A 86 -13.96 -4.52 6.47
CA VAL A 86 -13.64 -4.68 7.89
C VAL A 86 -14.96 -4.72 8.70
N PRO A 87 -15.30 -5.81 9.41
CA PRO A 87 -16.62 -5.98 10.02
C PRO A 87 -17.00 -4.93 11.06
N MET A 88 -16.01 -4.35 11.74
CA MET A 88 -16.24 -3.34 12.78
C MET A 88 -16.49 -1.93 12.22
N VAL A 89 -16.26 -1.73 10.92
CA VAL A 89 -16.46 -0.44 10.27
C VAL A 89 -17.86 -0.41 9.68
N ARG A 90 -18.66 0.60 10.10
CA ARG A 90 -20.00 0.84 9.54
C ARG A 90 -19.90 1.08 8.03
N GLN A 91 -20.99 0.85 7.30
CA GLN A 91 -21.06 1.15 5.87
C GLN A 91 -20.53 2.57 5.59
N LEU A 92 -19.38 2.61 4.93
CA LEU A 92 -18.71 3.84 4.53
C LEU A 92 -19.30 4.28 3.20
N SER A 93 -19.83 5.49 3.17
CA SER A 93 -20.15 6.21 1.94
C SER A 93 -19.30 7.48 1.88
N PRO A 94 -18.98 8.01 0.68
CA PRO A 94 -18.29 9.29 0.55
C PRO A 94 -18.98 10.42 1.35
N ALA A 95 -20.31 10.41 1.41
CA ALA A 95 -21.08 11.35 2.23
C ALA A 95 -20.84 11.17 3.74
N ARG A 96 -20.69 9.93 4.22
CA ARG A 96 -20.35 9.65 5.61
C ARG A 96 -18.93 10.10 5.95
N ILE A 97 -17.99 9.88 5.04
CA ILE A 97 -16.60 10.34 5.16
C ILE A 97 -16.56 11.86 5.27
N ALA A 98 -17.31 12.56 4.40
CA ALA A 98 -17.43 14.01 4.45
C ALA A 98 -17.93 14.51 5.81
N TYR A 99 -18.99 13.90 6.33
CA TYR A 99 -19.54 14.23 7.64
C TYR A 99 -18.55 13.99 8.78
N ASP A 100 -17.89 12.82 8.79
CA ASP A 100 -16.95 12.49 9.86
C ASP A 100 -15.65 13.33 9.80
N LEU A 101 -15.27 13.83 8.61
CA LEU A 101 -14.16 14.77 8.42
C LEU A 101 -14.55 16.24 8.69
N GLY A 102 -15.82 16.52 9.00
CA GLY A 102 -16.30 17.86 9.36
C GLY A 102 -16.63 18.77 8.17
N TYR A 103 -16.85 18.22 6.96
CA TYR A 103 -17.31 19.01 5.82
C TYR A 103 -18.80 19.34 5.95
N GLU A 104 -19.17 20.59 5.67
CA GLU A 104 -20.58 21.03 5.67
C GLU A 104 -21.41 20.37 4.56
N ARG A 105 -20.76 19.98 3.46
CA ARG A 105 -21.40 19.36 2.28
C ARG A 105 -20.63 18.14 1.81
N ALA A 106 -21.37 17.10 1.42
CA ALA A 106 -20.80 15.89 0.86
C ALA A 106 -20.36 16.01 -0.61
N ASP A 107 -20.83 17.04 -1.32
CA ASP A 107 -20.68 17.18 -2.77
C ASP A 107 -19.20 17.15 -3.22
N GLU A 108 -18.30 17.82 -2.49
CA GLU A 108 -16.88 17.83 -2.82
C GLU A 108 -16.26 16.44 -2.69
N VAL A 109 -16.55 15.74 -1.59
CA VAL A 109 -16.01 14.40 -1.33
C VAL A 109 -16.55 13.42 -2.35
N ILE A 110 -17.85 13.46 -2.67
CA ILE A 110 -18.44 12.62 -3.72
C ILE A 110 -17.70 12.82 -5.05
N ARG A 111 -17.47 14.07 -5.44
CA ARG A 111 -16.73 14.40 -6.68
C ARG A 111 -15.28 13.92 -6.68
N TRP A 112 -14.65 13.75 -5.51
CA TRP A 112 -13.32 13.12 -5.41
C TRP A 112 -13.37 11.64 -5.72
N PHE A 113 -14.36 10.92 -5.20
CA PHE A 113 -14.55 9.49 -5.45
C PHE A 113 -15.09 9.19 -6.86
N ASP A 114 -15.76 10.17 -7.49
CA ASP A 114 -16.22 10.10 -8.89
C ASP A 114 -15.13 10.47 -9.91
N GLY A 115 -14.02 11.09 -9.46
CA GLY A 115 -12.91 11.50 -10.33
C GLY A 115 -13.13 12.86 -11.04
N ASP A 116 -14.16 13.60 -10.63
CA ASP A 116 -14.54 14.91 -11.17
C ASP A 116 -13.73 16.07 -10.57
N LEU A 117 -13.14 15.86 -9.40
CA LEU A 117 -12.39 16.87 -8.65
C LEU A 117 -11.18 16.23 -7.97
N GLU A 118 -10.03 16.91 -8.02
CA GLU A 118 -8.83 16.45 -7.33
C GLU A 118 -8.84 17.02 -5.90
N PRO A 119 -8.70 16.18 -4.85
CA PRO A 119 -8.48 16.68 -3.51
C PRO A 119 -7.11 17.33 -3.39
N THR A 120 -6.98 18.34 -2.54
CA THR A 120 -5.67 18.93 -2.22
C THR A 120 -4.79 17.92 -1.47
N PHE A 121 -3.46 18.13 -1.45
CA PHE A 121 -2.55 17.28 -0.69
C PHE A 121 -2.89 17.19 0.79
N MET A 122 -3.40 18.26 1.41
CA MET A 122 -3.84 18.23 2.81
C MET A 122 -5.08 17.36 2.99
N GLN A 123 -6.03 17.43 2.05
CA GLN A 123 -7.23 16.59 2.06
C GLN A 123 -6.89 15.12 1.80
N LEU A 124 -5.94 14.84 0.90
CA LEU A 124 -5.45 13.47 0.68
C LEU A 124 -4.79 12.90 1.95
N LYS A 125 -4.01 13.70 2.68
CA LYS A 125 -3.44 13.26 3.97
C LYS A 125 -4.53 12.95 5.01
N GLN A 126 -5.54 13.81 5.12
CA GLN A 126 -6.68 13.58 6.01
C GLN A 126 -7.49 12.33 5.61
N LEU A 127 -7.67 12.10 4.32
CA LEU A 127 -8.35 10.91 3.81
C LEU A 127 -7.52 9.65 4.07
N ALA A 128 -6.20 9.71 3.87
CA ALA A 128 -5.30 8.59 4.14
C ALA A 128 -5.35 8.18 5.62
N ASP A 129 -5.26 9.15 6.53
CA ASP A 129 -5.42 8.95 7.97
C ASP A 129 -6.83 8.40 8.30
N TYR A 130 -7.89 9.00 7.74
CA TYR A 130 -9.25 8.51 7.98
C TYR A 130 -9.47 7.08 7.48
N LEU A 131 -8.84 6.69 6.38
CA LEU A 131 -8.95 5.37 5.75
C LEU A 131 -7.95 4.35 6.31
N GLY A 132 -6.99 4.78 7.13
CA GLY A 132 -5.94 3.93 7.70
C GLY A 132 -4.91 3.43 6.69
N CYS A 133 -4.66 4.19 5.62
CA CYS A 133 -3.67 3.86 4.59
C CYS A 133 -2.51 4.87 4.57
N ASP A 134 -1.40 4.50 3.92
CA ASP A 134 -0.24 5.37 3.75
C ASP A 134 -0.56 6.57 2.85
N ALA A 135 -0.17 7.76 3.31
CA ALA A 135 -0.46 9.00 2.61
C ALA A 135 0.39 9.16 1.33
N GLU A 136 1.63 8.67 1.31
CA GLU A 136 2.49 8.74 0.12
C GLU A 136 1.97 7.82 -0.97
N TRP A 137 1.46 6.63 -0.60
CA TRP A 137 0.77 5.74 -1.52
C TRP A 137 -0.45 6.42 -2.14
N LEU A 138 -1.31 7.05 -1.33
CA LEU A 138 -2.51 7.69 -1.85
C LEU A 138 -2.20 8.87 -2.78
N MET A 139 -1.19 9.69 -2.44
CA MET A 139 -0.83 10.91 -3.18
C MET A 139 0.01 10.66 -4.43
N PHE A 140 0.96 9.73 -4.36
CA PHE A 140 2.04 9.58 -5.34
C PHE A 140 2.15 8.18 -5.94
N ASP A 141 1.37 7.20 -5.44
CA ASP A 141 1.52 5.78 -5.79
C ASP A 141 2.87 5.20 -5.35
N GLU A 142 3.47 5.80 -4.31
CA GLU A 142 4.73 5.34 -3.76
C GLU A 142 4.48 4.42 -2.56
N LYS A 143 5.31 3.40 -2.37
CA LYS A 143 5.16 2.39 -1.29
C LYS A 143 3.89 1.55 -1.45
N GLN A 144 3.42 0.97 -0.35
CA GLN A 144 2.23 0.11 -0.27
C GLN A 144 1.15 0.81 0.56
N PRO A 145 -0.14 0.55 0.29
CA PRO A 145 -1.24 1.19 1.03
C PRO A 145 -1.19 0.88 2.53
N TYR A 146 -0.73 -0.31 2.92
CA TYR A 146 -0.59 -0.73 4.32
C TYR A 146 0.85 -1.15 4.56
N PRO A 147 1.74 -0.21 4.94
CA PRO A 147 3.16 -0.46 5.05
C PRO A 147 3.46 -1.47 6.16
N ILE A 148 4.49 -2.29 5.94
CA ILE A 148 4.90 -3.35 6.87
C ILE A 148 6.22 -2.96 7.51
N LYS A 149 6.36 -3.26 8.79
CA LYS A 149 7.60 -3.04 9.53
C LYS A 149 8.30 -4.38 9.78
N ASN A 150 9.62 -4.38 9.68
CA ASN A 150 10.43 -5.51 10.11
C ASN A 150 10.85 -5.30 11.56
N GLN A 151 10.48 -6.22 12.44
CA GLN A 151 10.92 -6.23 13.83
C GLN A 151 11.91 -7.37 14.06
N ASP A 152 13.15 -7.01 14.34
CA ASP A 152 14.17 -7.95 14.78
C ASP A 152 14.00 -8.25 16.28
N MET A 153 13.44 -9.42 16.57
CA MET A 153 13.16 -9.88 17.94
C MET A 153 14.43 -10.33 18.67
N SER A 154 15.57 -10.46 17.97
CA SER A 154 16.85 -10.80 18.61
C SER A 154 17.39 -9.70 19.51
N ARG A 155 16.91 -8.46 19.32
CA ARG A 155 17.26 -7.29 20.12
C ARG A 155 16.61 -7.26 21.50
N PHE A 156 15.60 -8.12 21.71
CA PHE A 156 14.94 -8.25 22.99
C PHE A 156 15.66 -9.28 23.86
N ASP A 157 15.93 -8.88 25.09
CA ASP A 157 16.65 -9.70 26.08
C ASP A 157 15.77 -10.08 27.28
N THR A 158 14.58 -9.49 27.40
CA THR A 158 13.65 -9.75 28.50
C THR A 158 12.24 -10.03 27.98
N VAL A 159 11.48 -10.80 28.75
CA VAL A 159 10.05 -11.05 28.51
C VAL A 159 9.29 -9.73 28.43
N GLN A 160 9.54 -8.85 29.39
CA GLN A 160 8.91 -7.54 29.49
C GLN A 160 9.09 -6.71 28.22
N SER A 161 10.27 -6.70 27.60
CA SER A 161 10.51 -5.92 26.38
C SER A 161 9.69 -6.40 25.18
N ILE A 162 9.36 -7.70 25.10
CA ILE A 162 8.46 -8.24 24.07
C ILE A 162 7.02 -7.83 24.36
N VAL A 163 6.61 -7.87 25.63
CA VAL A 163 5.26 -7.46 26.06
C VAL A 163 5.07 -5.96 25.79
N GLU A 164 6.03 -5.12 26.20
CA GLU A 164 6.06 -3.67 25.90
C GLU A 164 5.99 -3.43 24.40
N PHE A 165 6.82 -4.12 23.61
CA PHE A 165 6.71 -4.03 22.15
C PHE A 165 5.29 -4.34 21.66
N CYS A 166 4.56 -5.30 22.23
CA CYS A 166 3.23 -5.66 21.76
C CYS A 166 2.16 -4.61 22.11
N PHE A 167 2.22 -4.01 23.31
CA PHE A 167 1.12 -3.21 23.86
C PHE A 167 1.41 -1.71 24.01
N GLU A 168 2.67 -1.28 23.91
CA GLU A 168 2.98 0.15 23.96
C GLU A 168 2.47 0.89 22.70
N PRO A 169 1.92 2.10 22.87
CA PRO A 169 1.50 2.94 21.76
C PRO A 169 2.65 3.28 20.82
N GLU A 170 2.33 3.48 19.55
CA GLU A 170 3.30 3.94 18.56
C GLU A 170 3.12 5.41 18.26
N ALA A 171 4.21 6.11 17.95
CA ALA A 171 4.17 7.51 17.56
C ALA A 171 3.26 7.69 16.33
N GLY A 172 2.25 8.57 16.46
CA GLY A 172 1.27 8.83 15.42
C GLY A 172 0.03 7.92 15.46
N PHE A 173 -0.06 7.00 16.43
CA PHE A 173 -1.23 6.16 16.64
C PHE A 173 -1.79 6.29 18.06
N ASP A 174 -3.06 5.94 18.21
CA ASP A 174 -3.70 5.76 19.51
C ASP A 174 -3.10 4.56 20.27
N ALA A 175 -3.57 4.33 21.50
CA ALA A 175 -3.22 3.14 22.27
C ALA A 175 -3.60 1.85 21.54
N VAL A 176 -2.81 0.79 21.76
CA VAL A 176 -3.08 -0.53 21.18
C VAL A 176 -4.38 -1.08 21.76
N GLN A 177 -5.35 -1.37 20.89
CA GLN A 177 -6.63 -1.98 21.26
C GLN A 177 -6.55 -3.51 21.24
N LYS A 178 -5.85 -4.07 20.25
CA LYS A 178 -5.66 -5.52 20.10
C LYS A 178 -4.31 -5.86 19.49
N VAL A 179 -3.79 -7.03 19.84
CA VAL A 179 -2.60 -7.64 19.26
C VAL A 179 -2.98 -9.00 18.67
N PHE A 180 -2.62 -9.23 17.42
CA PHE A 180 -2.83 -10.51 16.74
C PHE A 180 -1.51 -11.21 16.48
N PHE A 181 -1.36 -12.41 17.03
CA PHE A 181 -0.24 -13.31 16.75
C PHE A 181 -0.63 -14.27 15.64
N ILE A 182 0.06 -14.21 14.51
CA ILE A 182 -0.25 -15.02 13.33
C ILE A 182 0.91 -15.95 13.09
N ARG A 183 0.67 -17.26 13.17
CA ARG A 183 1.64 -18.26 12.74
C ARG A 183 1.32 -18.69 11.31
N ASN A 184 2.32 -18.63 10.43
CA ASN A 184 2.21 -19.14 9.06
C ASN A 184 2.17 -20.67 9.09
N ASP A 185 1.18 -21.26 8.43
CA ASP A 185 1.04 -22.71 8.26
C ASP A 185 1.96 -23.29 7.20
N SER A 186 3.24 -23.00 7.39
CA SER A 186 4.35 -23.52 6.62
C SER A 186 5.26 -24.34 7.54
N ALA A 187 6.18 -25.10 6.95
CA ALA A 187 7.21 -25.80 7.72
C ALA A 187 8.14 -24.83 8.49
N ALA A 188 8.32 -23.60 8.00
CA ALA A 188 9.14 -22.59 8.66
C ALA A 188 8.46 -22.00 9.89
N GLY A 189 7.12 -21.95 9.90
CA GLY A 189 6.32 -21.51 11.05
C GLY A 189 6.57 -20.05 11.44
N ASP A 190 6.84 -19.17 10.47
CA ASP A 190 7.12 -17.76 10.71
C ASP A 190 5.96 -17.09 11.46
N VAL A 191 6.28 -16.20 12.39
CA VAL A 191 5.28 -15.44 13.15
C VAL A 191 5.23 -14.00 12.67
N LEU A 192 4.01 -13.54 12.37
CA LEU A 192 3.69 -12.13 12.15
C LEU A 192 2.93 -11.59 13.37
N ILE A 193 3.13 -10.31 13.68
CA ILE A 193 2.40 -9.62 14.74
C ILE A 193 1.64 -8.47 14.10
N ILE A 194 0.35 -8.34 14.39
CA ILE A 194 -0.44 -7.18 13.98
C ILE A 194 -0.87 -6.43 15.21
N LYS A 195 -0.58 -5.14 15.27
CA LYS A 195 -1.13 -4.24 16.28
C LYS A 195 -2.30 -3.48 15.70
N GLN A 196 -3.42 -3.49 16.39
CA GLN A 196 -4.60 -2.72 16.05
C GLN A 196 -4.71 -1.53 17.00
N PHE A 197 -4.74 -0.31 16.44
CA PHE A 197 -4.88 0.94 17.22
C PHE A 197 -6.31 1.47 17.19
N SER A 198 -7.06 1.16 16.13
CA SER A 198 -8.49 1.50 16.02
C SER A 198 -9.21 0.53 15.08
N HIS A 199 -10.48 0.77 14.77
CA HIS A 199 -11.21 -0.02 13.76
C HIS A 199 -10.66 0.14 12.34
N LYS A 200 -9.79 1.13 12.11
CA LYS A 200 -9.24 1.48 10.79
C LYS A 200 -7.72 1.46 10.72
N HIS A 201 -7.07 1.59 11.87
CA HIS A 201 -5.61 1.64 11.95
C HIS A 201 -5.05 0.34 12.50
N ALA A 202 -4.15 -0.27 11.74
CA ALA A 202 -3.37 -1.41 12.17
C ALA A 202 -1.99 -1.44 11.48
N GLN A 203 -1.00 -1.95 12.20
CA GLN A 203 0.38 -2.11 11.72
C GLN A 203 0.77 -3.58 11.73
N VAL A 204 1.25 -4.07 10.59
CA VAL A 204 1.79 -5.43 10.45
C VAL A 204 3.30 -5.42 10.71
N TYR A 205 3.75 -6.39 11.48
CA TYR A 205 5.15 -6.65 11.79
C TYR A 205 5.57 -8.03 11.28
N THR A 206 6.56 -8.07 10.41
CA THR A 206 7.30 -9.31 10.13
C THR A 206 8.36 -9.48 11.22
N THR A 207 8.48 -10.70 11.74
CA THR A 207 9.47 -11.01 12.78
C THR A 207 10.45 -12.08 12.29
N ASN A 208 11.55 -12.27 13.03
CA ASN A 208 12.45 -13.42 12.90
C ASN A 208 12.11 -14.56 13.89
N ILE A 209 10.87 -14.60 14.40
CA ILE A 209 10.37 -15.72 15.20
C ILE A 209 9.90 -16.82 14.27
N HIS A 210 10.37 -18.04 14.53
CA HIS A 210 9.94 -19.25 13.85
C HIS A 210 9.41 -20.25 14.89
N LEU A 211 8.13 -20.59 14.83
CA LEU A 211 7.51 -21.66 15.62
C LEU A 211 7.56 -22.97 14.82
N SER A 212 8.77 -23.47 14.62
CA SER A 212 9.06 -24.70 13.89
C SER A 212 10.21 -25.47 14.52
N ASN A 213 10.50 -26.66 13.98
CA ASN A 213 11.54 -27.55 14.49
C ASN A 213 12.95 -27.26 13.98
N VAL A 214 13.11 -26.32 13.06
CA VAL A 214 14.36 -26.04 12.38
C VAL A 214 14.84 -24.64 12.76
N VAL A 215 15.39 -24.51 13.96
CA VAL A 215 15.92 -23.24 14.49
C VAL A 215 17.38 -23.40 14.94
N GLY A 216 18.23 -22.44 14.59
CA GLY A 216 19.60 -22.34 15.13
C GLY A 216 19.59 -21.82 16.58
N ALA A 217 20.77 -21.74 17.21
CA ALA A 217 20.91 -21.34 18.63
C ALA A 217 20.23 -20.00 18.95
N THR A 218 20.47 -18.96 18.14
CA THR A 218 19.81 -17.64 18.31
C THR A 218 18.29 -17.74 18.18
N GLY A 219 17.81 -18.55 17.23
CA GLY A 219 16.37 -18.78 17.03
C GLY A 219 15.72 -19.51 18.19
N ALA A 220 16.40 -20.49 18.80
CA ALA A 220 15.91 -21.20 19.98
C ALA A 220 15.73 -20.25 21.18
N ARG A 221 16.68 -19.34 21.42
CA ARG A 221 16.55 -18.29 22.46
C ARG A 221 15.34 -17.39 22.20
N ILE A 222 15.20 -16.87 20.97
CA ILE A 222 14.09 -15.98 20.59
C ILE A 222 12.75 -16.72 20.77
N GLN A 223 12.68 -17.98 20.33
CA GLN A 223 11.50 -18.82 20.46
C GLN A 223 11.10 -19.01 21.93
N ALA A 224 12.06 -19.32 22.80
CA ALA A 224 11.84 -19.47 24.23
C ALA A 224 11.37 -18.15 24.89
N LEU A 225 12.03 -17.04 24.59
CA LEU A 225 11.67 -15.73 25.12
C LEU A 225 10.27 -15.30 24.68
N PHE A 226 9.93 -15.54 23.41
CA PHE A 226 8.60 -15.27 22.87
C PHE A 226 7.52 -16.13 23.55
N VAL A 227 7.77 -17.44 23.75
CA VAL A 227 6.82 -18.34 24.44
C VAL A 227 6.62 -17.91 25.91
N LEU A 228 7.67 -17.46 26.59
CA LEU A 228 7.55 -16.86 27.93
C LEU A 228 6.75 -15.55 27.92
N ALA A 229 6.90 -14.72 26.90
CA ALA A 229 6.08 -13.52 26.73
C ALA A 229 4.61 -13.85 26.48
N LEU A 230 4.30 -14.87 25.68
CA LEU A 230 2.93 -15.35 25.53
C LEU A 230 2.34 -15.83 26.86
N LYS A 231 3.12 -16.57 27.67
CA LYS A 231 2.73 -16.97 29.03
C LYS A 231 2.42 -15.75 29.91
N ASP A 232 3.28 -14.74 29.89
CA ASP A 232 3.10 -13.52 30.68
C ASP A 232 1.84 -12.75 30.26
N ILE A 233 1.64 -12.58 28.95
CA ILE A 233 0.43 -11.98 28.36
C ILE A 233 -0.83 -12.74 28.77
N CYS A 234 -0.79 -14.08 28.76
CA CYS A 234 -1.96 -14.89 29.11
C CYS A 234 -2.29 -14.87 30.60
N LYS A 235 -1.28 -14.68 31.47
CA LYS A 235 -1.48 -14.59 32.93
C LYS A 235 -1.97 -13.22 33.38
N HIS A 236 -1.68 -12.16 32.64
CA HIS A 236 -2.12 -10.80 32.97
C HIS A 236 -3.42 -10.45 32.24
N GLY A 237 -4.52 -10.35 33.00
CA GLY A 237 -5.87 -10.14 32.44
C GLY A 237 -5.99 -8.91 31.53
N GLU A 238 -5.26 -7.83 31.82
CA GLU A 238 -5.21 -6.62 30.99
C GLU A 238 -4.76 -6.92 29.55
N TYR A 239 -3.68 -7.67 29.38
CA TYR A 239 -3.13 -8.03 28.07
C TYR A 239 -3.90 -9.18 27.42
N LYS A 240 -4.36 -10.16 28.21
CA LYS A 240 -5.05 -11.34 27.68
C LYS A 240 -6.31 -10.99 26.89
N HIS A 241 -7.09 -10.01 27.35
CA HIS A 241 -8.31 -9.58 26.65
C HIS A 241 -8.03 -8.86 25.33
N GLN A 242 -6.81 -8.36 25.14
CA GLN A 242 -6.37 -7.64 23.94
C GLN A 242 -5.62 -8.56 22.96
N ALA A 243 -5.17 -9.74 23.38
CA ALA A 243 -4.38 -10.65 22.57
C ALA A 243 -5.22 -11.77 21.92
N MET A 244 -4.99 -12.02 20.63
CA MET A 244 -5.57 -13.16 19.92
C MET A 244 -4.54 -13.85 19.04
N SER A 245 -4.75 -15.13 18.76
CA SER A 245 -3.88 -15.91 17.90
C SER A 245 -4.62 -16.57 16.74
N TYR A 246 -3.92 -16.70 15.62
CA TYR A 246 -4.43 -17.27 14.37
C TYR A 246 -3.39 -18.15 13.69
N LEU A 247 -3.88 -19.10 12.91
CA LEU A 247 -3.09 -19.93 12.01
C LEU A 247 -3.53 -19.61 10.58
N PHE A 248 -2.64 -19.04 9.78
CA PHE A 248 -2.92 -18.62 8.41
C PHE A 248 -2.17 -19.49 7.42
N ASP A 249 -2.75 -19.78 6.27
CA ASP A 249 -1.99 -20.40 5.18
C ASP A 249 -0.90 -19.44 4.66
N ALA A 250 0.03 -20.03 3.90
CA ALA A 250 1.15 -19.26 3.34
C ALA A 250 0.68 -18.14 2.39
N ALA A 251 -0.43 -18.33 1.66
CA ALA A 251 -0.91 -17.33 0.71
C ALA A 251 -1.40 -16.06 1.43
N VAL A 252 -2.17 -16.22 2.51
CA VAL A 252 -2.65 -15.08 3.31
C VAL A 252 -1.49 -14.40 4.05
N CYS A 253 -0.51 -15.16 4.54
CA CYS A 253 0.70 -14.57 5.11
C CYS A 253 1.49 -13.75 4.09
N GLU A 254 1.60 -14.21 2.84
CA GLU A 254 2.24 -13.41 1.78
C GLU A 254 1.42 -12.17 1.41
N GLN A 255 0.09 -12.23 1.40
CA GLN A 255 -0.76 -11.04 1.24
C GLN A 255 -0.50 -9.99 2.34
N LEU A 256 -0.41 -10.42 3.60
CA LEU A 256 -0.05 -9.55 4.72
C LEU A 256 1.35 -8.94 4.57
N LYS A 257 2.32 -9.69 4.02
CA LYS A 257 3.69 -9.23 3.76
C LYS A 257 3.82 -8.36 2.49
N GLN A 258 2.81 -8.33 1.63
CA GLN A 258 2.78 -7.42 0.48
C GLN A 258 2.22 -6.05 0.83
N GLY A 259 1.34 -5.97 1.85
CA GLY A 259 0.81 -4.68 2.33
C GLY A 259 -0.19 -4.04 1.38
N MET A 260 -0.77 -4.82 0.45
CA MET A 260 -1.74 -4.34 -0.55
C MET A 260 -3.19 -4.40 -0.05
N GLU A 261 -3.49 -5.28 0.90
CA GLU A 261 -4.82 -5.46 1.48
C GLU A 261 -4.85 -5.02 2.94
N HIS A 262 -6.01 -4.57 3.42
CA HIS A 262 -6.13 -4.10 4.79
C HIS A 262 -5.95 -5.27 5.78
N PRO A 263 -5.04 -5.20 6.76
CA PRO A 263 -4.75 -6.33 7.65
C PRO A 263 -5.97 -6.81 8.46
N LEU A 264 -6.79 -5.88 8.96
CA LEU A 264 -8.01 -6.22 9.70
C LEU A 264 -9.10 -6.91 8.86
N LYS A 265 -9.08 -6.76 7.53
CA LYS A 265 -9.99 -7.49 6.63
C LYS A 265 -9.57 -8.95 6.52
N LEU A 266 -8.26 -9.21 6.48
CA LEU A 266 -7.72 -10.56 6.41
C LEU A 266 -7.96 -11.32 7.73
N THR A 267 -7.77 -10.67 8.88
CA THR A 267 -8.06 -11.30 10.19
C THR A 267 -9.54 -11.51 10.45
N ALA A 268 -10.41 -10.65 9.92
CA ALA A 268 -11.86 -10.79 10.05
C ALA A 268 -12.44 -12.08 9.46
N ARG A 269 -11.78 -12.66 8.46
CA ARG A 269 -12.22 -13.91 7.81
C ARG A 269 -11.63 -15.15 8.47
N ALA A 270 -10.67 -14.97 9.36
CA ALA A 270 -9.92 -16.08 9.92
C ALA A 270 -10.59 -16.68 11.15
N THR A 271 -10.42 -17.99 11.32
CA THR A 271 -10.84 -18.69 12.52
C THR A 271 -9.81 -18.47 13.62
N PHE A 272 -10.27 -17.90 14.74
CA PHE A 272 -9.45 -17.79 15.95
C PHE A 272 -8.94 -19.18 16.37
N THR A 273 -7.65 -19.25 16.70
CA THR A 273 -7.00 -20.49 17.11
C THR A 273 -6.21 -20.22 18.40
N PRO A 274 -6.53 -20.84 19.55
CA PRO A 274 -5.95 -20.48 20.84
C PRO A 274 -4.54 -21.04 21.08
N TRP A 275 -3.75 -21.24 20.03
CA TRP A 275 -2.40 -21.82 20.18
C TRP A 275 -1.49 -21.00 21.09
N MET A 276 -1.69 -19.68 21.20
CA MET A 276 -0.90 -18.84 22.11
C MET A 276 -1.15 -19.14 23.59
N ASP A 277 -2.33 -19.65 23.92
CA ASP A 277 -2.72 -20.04 25.28
C ASP A 277 -2.06 -21.37 25.68
N ASP A 278 -1.88 -22.26 24.70
CA ASP A 278 -1.49 -23.64 24.96
C ASP A 278 0.01 -23.90 24.80
N ILE A 279 0.70 -23.14 23.94
CA ILE A 279 2.10 -23.42 23.55
C ILE A 279 3.10 -23.41 24.72
N TRP A 280 2.79 -22.73 25.81
CA TRP A 280 3.61 -22.67 27.03
C TRP A 280 3.07 -23.52 28.18
N ASP A 281 1.82 -24.02 28.08
CA ASP A 281 1.19 -24.79 29.15
C ASP A 281 1.42 -26.29 28.93
N ARG A 282 2.34 -26.84 29.73
CA ARG A 282 2.66 -28.27 29.72
C ARG A 282 1.46 -29.17 29.90
N HIS A 283 0.48 -28.77 30.72
CA HIS A 283 -0.72 -29.56 30.92
C HIS A 283 -1.57 -29.64 29.65
N MET A 284 -1.55 -28.58 28.82
CA MET A 284 -2.27 -28.54 27.55
C MET A 284 -1.58 -29.40 26.50
N PHE A 285 -0.31 -29.12 26.19
CA PHE A 285 0.38 -29.84 25.12
C PHE A 285 0.76 -31.28 25.47
N ASP A 286 0.73 -31.68 26.75
CA ASP A 286 0.86 -33.11 27.13
C ASP A 286 -0.37 -33.94 26.76
N LYS A 287 -1.55 -33.31 26.70
CA LYS A 287 -2.84 -33.96 26.41
C LYS A 287 -3.25 -33.87 24.94
N GLN A 288 -2.66 -32.94 24.20
CA GLN A 288 -2.95 -32.71 22.79
C GLN A 288 -2.17 -33.67 21.88
N ASP A 289 -2.74 -33.92 20.71
CA ASP A 289 -2.07 -34.67 19.64
C ASP A 289 -0.80 -33.95 19.17
N ALA A 290 0.16 -34.71 18.64
CA ALA A 290 1.46 -34.17 18.22
C ALA A 290 1.34 -33.00 17.22
N ASP A 291 0.31 -33.07 16.36
CA ASP A 291 0.05 -32.12 15.28
C ASP A 291 -1.26 -31.32 15.50
N TYR A 292 -1.70 -31.14 16.75
CA TYR A 292 -3.02 -30.59 17.09
C TYR A 292 -3.32 -29.24 16.42
N TYR A 293 -2.36 -28.29 16.44
CA TYR A 293 -2.49 -27.01 15.74
C TYR A 293 -1.81 -27.00 14.38
N TRP A 294 -0.59 -27.52 14.31
CA TRP A 294 0.20 -27.65 13.09
C TRP A 294 1.15 -28.83 13.22
N ARG A 295 1.70 -29.26 12.08
CA ARG A 295 2.65 -30.37 12.06
C ARG A 295 3.91 -30.08 12.88
N GLY A 296 4.18 -30.90 13.89
CA GLY A 296 5.29 -30.75 14.82
C GLY A 296 5.02 -29.81 15.99
N TYR A 297 3.76 -29.41 16.22
CA TYR A 297 3.36 -28.53 17.32
C TYR A 297 3.91 -28.97 18.69
N ARG A 298 3.68 -30.23 19.05
CA ARG A 298 4.07 -30.74 20.38
C ARG A 298 5.60 -30.81 20.56
N ASP A 299 6.32 -31.12 19.49
CA ASP A 299 7.79 -31.14 19.50
C ASP A 299 8.37 -29.75 19.73
N VAL A 300 7.77 -28.71 19.12
CA VAL A 300 8.13 -27.31 19.39
C VAL A 300 7.94 -26.99 20.87
N CYS A 301 6.78 -27.34 21.45
CA CYS A 301 6.48 -27.07 22.86
C CYS A 301 7.50 -27.75 23.79
N PHE A 302 7.77 -29.04 23.60
CA PHE A 302 8.74 -29.76 24.42
C PHE A 302 10.15 -29.22 24.30
N ARG A 303 10.62 -28.93 23.07
CA ARG A 303 11.96 -28.38 22.87
C ARG A 303 12.10 -27.02 23.53
N VAL A 304 11.11 -26.14 23.37
CA VAL A 304 11.13 -24.81 23.99
C VAL A 304 11.17 -24.94 25.51
N GLN A 305 10.33 -25.80 26.09
CA GLN A 305 10.34 -26.04 27.52
C GLN A 305 11.68 -26.61 28.02
N ALA A 306 12.28 -27.55 27.27
CA ALA A 306 13.60 -28.08 27.59
C ALA A 306 14.67 -26.97 27.56
N TYR A 307 14.67 -26.13 26.54
CA TYR A 307 15.59 -25.00 26.41
C TYR A 307 15.44 -24.00 27.56
N ILE A 308 14.21 -23.61 27.92
CA ILE A 308 13.93 -22.74 29.08
C ILE A 308 14.44 -23.38 30.37
N ASN A 309 14.25 -24.68 30.53
CA ASN A 309 14.72 -25.39 31.71
C ASN A 309 16.24 -25.46 31.75
N GLU A 310 16.96 -25.59 30.63
CA GLU A 310 18.42 -25.68 30.60
C GLU A 310 19.12 -24.33 30.82
N ASP A 311 18.51 -23.22 30.42
CA ASP A 311 19.05 -21.86 30.59
C ASP A 311 18.61 -21.23 31.93
N PRO A 312 19.52 -21.01 32.91
CA PRO A 312 19.17 -20.44 34.20
C PRO A 312 18.49 -19.07 34.10
N LYS A 313 18.90 -18.21 33.15
CA LYS A 313 18.32 -16.86 33.00
C LYS A 313 16.87 -16.93 32.55
N LEU A 314 16.56 -17.82 31.62
CA LEU A 314 15.19 -18.03 31.13
C LEU A 314 14.34 -18.76 32.17
N ARG A 315 14.94 -19.66 32.95
CA ARG A 315 14.26 -20.34 34.05
C ARG A 315 13.84 -19.36 35.14
N ASP A 316 14.69 -18.40 35.49
CA ASP A 316 14.36 -17.35 36.46
C ASP A 316 13.22 -16.45 35.97
N MET A 317 13.10 -16.24 34.65
CA MET A 317 11.95 -15.53 34.04
C MET A 317 10.68 -16.39 33.95
N HIS A 318 10.78 -17.71 34.16
CA HIS A 318 9.66 -18.64 34.07
C HIS A 318 8.94 -18.85 35.42
N LEU A 319 9.66 -18.67 36.53
CA LEU A 319 9.19 -18.85 37.92
C LEU A 319 8.32 -17.67 38.37
#